data_AF-A0A535XB52-F1
#
_entry.id   AF-A0A535XB52-F1
#
_cell.length_a   1.000
_cell.length_b   1.000
_cell.length_c   1.000
_cell.angle_alpha   90.00
_cell.angle_beta   90.00
_cell.angle_gamma   90.00
#
_symmetry.space_group_name_H-M   'P 1'
#
loop_
_entity.id
_entity.type
_entity.pdbx_description
1 polymer ?
#
loop_
_entity_poly.entity_id
_entity_poly.type
_entity_poly.pdbx_seq_one_letter_code
_entity_poly.pdbx_strand_id
1 'polypeptide(L)'
;MPRRVHGSHRGGCGPLVPPGLGGEAPDRYDRSSVGRSLEAHIAAVDEEIRALLTGADPSLQPFYGMMLYHLGLDAERGPSGKRLRPVLCTLVYEALTGDARGALPAAAAIELLHNFTLIHDDIEDQDPARHHRPTVWSVWGVPQAINAGDGMFAVSRLAVQRLHGFPAERVLEFAKLVDEACVRVCEGQFLDIAFETRTDVTTERYRAMAAKKTGALFVAAAQGAALLATDDIAVRETLARFGDAFGQAFQAHDDVLGI
;
A
#
# COMPACT_ATOMS: atom_id res chain seq x y z
N MET A 1 32.08 -67.47 9.03
CA MET A 1 33.34 -67.55 8.27
C MET A 1 33.07 -68.26 6.93
N PRO A 2 33.70 -67.89 5.81
CA PRO A 2 33.85 -66.56 5.23
C PRO A 2 33.27 -66.48 3.79
N ARG A 3 33.06 -65.26 3.27
CA ARG A 3 33.44 -64.85 1.91
C ARG A 3 33.35 -63.33 1.82
N ARG A 4 34.51 -62.67 1.65
CA ARG A 4 34.65 -61.29 1.22
C ARG A 4 35.16 -61.31 -0.22
N VAL A 5 34.60 -60.46 -1.08
CA VAL A 5 35.26 -59.96 -2.29
C VAL A 5 35.16 -58.44 -2.25
N HIS A 6 36.30 -57.80 -2.52
CA HIS A 6 36.52 -56.35 -2.58
C HIS A 6 35.69 -55.65 -3.66
N GLY A 7 35.36 -54.38 -3.41
CA GLY A 7 34.86 -53.46 -4.42
C GLY A 7 35.95 -52.59 -5.03
N SER A 8 35.69 -52.10 -6.24
CA SER A 8 35.80 -50.68 -6.61
C SER A 8 35.33 -50.51 -8.07
N HIS A 9 34.35 -49.64 -8.33
CA HIS A 9 34.45 -48.58 -9.34
C HIS A 9 33.19 -47.70 -9.37
N ARG A 10 33.44 -46.43 -9.68
CA ARG A 10 32.56 -45.26 -9.71
C ARG A 10 31.57 -45.31 -10.88
N GLY A 11 30.39 -44.71 -10.73
CA GLY A 11 29.47 -44.38 -11.82
C GLY A 11 28.41 -43.38 -11.36
N GLY A 12 28.40 -42.18 -11.95
CA GLY A 12 27.61 -41.04 -11.52
C GLY A 12 26.10 -41.20 -11.72
N CYS A 13 25.33 -40.58 -10.82
CA CYS A 13 23.89 -40.46 -10.90
C CYS A 13 23.54 -39.16 -11.62
N GLY A 14 23.22 -39.25 -12.91
CA GLY A 14 22.53 -38.16 -13.63
C GLY A 14 21.02 -38.27 -13.38
N PRO A 15 20.28 -37.15 -13.26
CA PRO A 15 18.84 -37.18 -13.03
C PRO A 15 18.08 -37.59 -14.29
N LEU A 16 17.12 -38.49 -14.11
CA LEU A 16 16.13 -38.92 -15.10
C LEU A 16 15.18 -37.76 -15.44
N VAL A 17 15.22 -37.28 -16.67
CA VAL A 17 14.22 -36.34 -17.23
C VAL A 17 13.18 -37.15 -18.00
N PRO A 18 11.86 -37.02 -17.72
CA PRO A 18 10.83 -37.65 -18.54
C PRO A 18 10.70 -36.93 -19.89
N PRO A 19 10.49 -37.64 -21.02
CA PRO A 19 10.34 -37.01 -22.32
C PRO A 19 8.89 -36.57 -22.54
N GLY A 20 8.70 -35.34 -23.01
CA GLY A 20 7.47 -34.90 -23.68
C GLY A 20 6.61 -33.89 -22.93
N LEU A 21 7.06 -32.64 -22.88
CA LEU A 21 6.19 -31.45 -22.86
C LEU A 21 6.82 -30.40 -23.79
N GLY A 22 6.69 -30.64 -25.09
CA GLY A 22 6.86 -29.61 -26.12
C GLY A 22 5.61 -28.72 -26.13
N GLY A 23 5.48 -27.89 -25.10
CA GLY A 23 4.61 -26.72 -25.12
C GLY A 23 5.52 -25.51 -25.00
N GLU A 24 5.44 -24.61 -25.97
CA GLU A 24 6.09 -23.30 -25.89
C GLU A 24 5.76 -22.69 -24.52
N ALA A 25 6.80 -22.36 -23.75
CA ALA A 25 6.63 -21.50 -22.59
C ALA A 25 5.97 -20.20 -23.09
N PRO A 26 4.85 -19.75 -22.49
CA PRO A 26 4.20 -18.53 -22.97
C PRO A 26 5.23 -17.39 -22.93
N ASP A 27 5.41 -16.82 -24.12
CA ASP A 27 6.39 -15.81 -24.45
C ASP A 27 6.12 -14.50 -23.68
N ARG A 28 7.21 -13.90 -23.21
CA ARG A 28 7.43 -12.49 -22.85
C ARG A 28 6.41 -11.78 -21.94
N TYR A 29 6.93 -11.40 -20.77
CA TYR A 29 6.47 -10.32 -19.90
C TYR A 29 6.06 -9.05 -20.70
N ASP A 30 4.77 -8.91 -21.01
CA ASP A 30 4.22 -7.75 -21.72
C ASP A 30 3.95 -6.61 -20.71
N ARG A 31 4.85 -5.63 -20.67
CA ARG A 31 4.70 -4.45 -19.81
C ARG A 31 3.42 -3.67 -20.11
N SER A 32 2.87 -3.76 -21.32
CA SER A 32 1.67 -3.03 -21.72
C SER A 32 0.38 -3.64 -21.14
N SER A 33 0.32 -4.97 -21.00
CA SER A 33 -0.84 -5.66 -20.38
C SER A 33 -0.89 -5.43 -18.87
N VAL A 34 0.27 -5.44 -18.20
CA VAL A 34 0.39 -5.06 -16.79
C VAL A 34 -0.05 -3.61 -16.59
N GLY A 35 0.40 -2.68 -17.44
CA GLY A 35 0.00 -1.27 -17.38
C GLY A 35 -1.52 -1.08 -17.44
N ARG A 36 -2.19 -1.71 -18.41
CA ARG A 36 -3.66 -1.65 -18.56
C ARG A 36 -4.41 -2.23 -17.36
N SER A 37 -3.91 -3.33 -16.77
CA SER A 37 -4.49 -3.91 -15.56
C SER A 37 -4.38 -2.94 -14.38
N LEU A 38 -3.20 -2.37 -14.14
CA LEU A 38 -2.98 -1.40 -13.05
C LEU A 38 -3.89 -0.17 -13.19
N GLU A 39 -4.04 0.38 -14.40
CA GLU A 39 -4.94 1.51 -14.65
C GLU A 39 -6.40 1.21 -14.29
N ALA A 40 -6.87 -0.01 -14.53
CA ALA A 40 -8.22 -0.42 -14.16
C ALA A 40 -8.43 -0.46 -12.64
N HIS A 41 -7.45 -0.99 -11.89
CA HIS A 41 -7.50 -0.97 -10.42
C HIS A 41 -7.48 0.46 -9.87
N ILE A 42 -6.62 1.33 -10.43
CA ILE A 42 -6.55 2.74 -10.05
C ILE A 42 -7.89 3.43 -10.27
N ALA A 43 -8.48 3.27 -11.45
CA ALA A 43 -9.75 3.90 -11.79
C ALA A 43 -10.89 3.44 -10.85
N ALA A 44 -10.96 2.15 -10.54
CA ALA A 44 -11.98 1.60 -9.65
C ALA A 44 -11.82 2.11 -8.21
N VAL A 45 -10.59 2.24 -7.71
CA VAL A 45 -10.32 2.82 -6.39
C VAL A 45 -10.64 4.31 -6.35
N ASP A 46 -10.25 5.06 -7.38
CA ASP A 46 -10.55 6.49 -7.47
C ASP A 46 -12.07 6.74 -7.52
N GLU A 47 -12.85 5.86 -8.17
CA GLU A 47 -14.31 5.92 -8.16
C GLU A 47 -14.88 5.69 -6.75
N GLU A 48 -14.39 4.68 -6.02
CA GLU A 48 -14.82 4.42 -4.65
C GLU A 48 -14.48 5.59 -3.70
N ILE A 49 -13.30 6.20 -3.87
CA ILE A 49 -12.88 7.40 -3.13
C ILE A 49 -13.80 8.59 -3.46
N ARG A 50 -14.09 8.84 -4.75
CA ARG A 50 -15.00 9.92 -5.15
C ARG A 50 -16.38 9.73 -4.54
N ALA A 51 -16.90 8.51 -4.50
CA ALA A 51 -18.19 8.22 -3.90
C ALA A 51 -18.24 8.54 -2.39
N LEU A 52 -17.10 8.46 -1.69
CA LEU A 52 -16.97 8.85 -0.28
C LEU A 52 -16.81 10.36 -0.08
N LEU A 53 -16.23 11.06 -1.06
CA LEU A 53 -15.94 12.49 -1.00
C LEU A 53 -16.98 13.36 -1.73
N THR A 54 -18.17 12.83 -2.00
CA THR A 54 -19.27 13.61 -2.59
C THR A 54 -20.29 13.94 -1.50
N GLY A 55 -20.11 15.08 -0.83
CA GLY A 55 -21.06 15.56 0.17
C GLY A 55 -22.39 16.00 -0.44
N ALA A 56 -23.50 15.71 0.23
CA ALA A 56 -24.84 16.11 -0.22
C ALA A 56 -25.12 17.62 -0.05
N ASP A 57 -24.44 18.28 0.89
CA ASP A 57 -24.58 19.71 1.16
C ASP A 57 -23.64 20.53 0.23
N PRO A 58 -24.17 21.39 -0.66
CA PRO A 58 -23.36 22.23 -1.53
C PRO A 58 -22.40 23.16 -0.79
N SER A 59 -22.73 23.58 0.44
CA SER A 59 -21.87 24.47 1.24
C SER A 59 -20.57 23.80 1.70
N LEU A 60 -20.55 22.46 1.75
CA LEU A 60 -19.38 21.67 2.15
C LEU A 60 -18.50 21.26 0.97
N GLN A 61 -18.85 21.64 -0.27
CA GLN A 61 -18.05 21.31 -1.45
C GLN A 61 -16.59 21.80 -1.37
N PRO A 62 -16.27 22.98 -0.80
CA PRO A 62 -14.88 23.38 -0.61
C PRO A 62 -14.08 22.42 0.27
N PHE A 63 -14.70 21.84 1.31
CA PHE A 63 -14.06 20.89 2.22
C PHE A 63 -13.66 19.59 1.51
N TYR A 64 -14.60 18.96 0.80
CA TYR A 64 -14.30 17.78 -0.01
C TYR A 64 -13.40 18.10 -1.21
N GLY A 65 -13.52 19.31 -1.76
CA GLY A 65 -12.69 19.81 -2.84
C GLY A 65 -11.20 19.84 -2.48
N MET A 66 -10.84 20.20 -1.25
CA MET A 66 -9.44 20.13 -0.79
C MET A 66 -8.89 18.69 -0.78
N MET A 67 -9.69 17.73 -0.35
CA MET A 67 -9.30 16.31 -0.33
C MET A 67 -9.12 15.77 -1.75
N LEU A 68 -10.07 16.08 -2.64
CA LEU A 68 -10.00 15.71 -4.05
C LEU A 68 -8.80 16.38 -4.75
N TYR A 69 -8.51 17.64 -4.42
CA TYR A 69 -7.34 18.36 -4.90
C TYR A 69 -6.03 17.67 -4.50
N HIS A 70 -5.90 17.32 -3.22
CA HIS A 70 -4.70 16.63 -2.71
C HIS A 70 -4.50 15.28 -3.41
N LEU A 71 -5.59 14.56 -3.66
CA LEU A 71 -5.56 13.29 -4.40
C LEU A 71 -5.29 13.45 -5.90
N GLY A 72 -5.32 14.67 -6.47
CA GLY A 72 -5.29 14.90 -7.92
C GLY A 72 -6.56 14.45 -8.65
N LEU A 73 -7.68 14.34 -7.91
CA LEU A 73 -8.98 13.91 -8.39
C LEU A 73 -9.94 15.08 -8.65
N ASP A 74 -9.52 16.32 -8.46
CA ASP A 74 -10.29 17.49 -8.81
C ASP A 74 -10.41 17.70 -10.34
N ALA A 75 -11.20 18.69 -10.75
CA ALA A 75 -11.54 18.94 -12.16
C ALA A 75 -10.33 19.24 -13.04
N GLU A 76 -9.27 19.83 -12.49
CA GLU A 76 -8.05 20.17 -13.22
C GLU A 76 -7.15 18.96 -13.47
N ARG A 77 -7.49 17.77 -12.92
CA ARG A 77 -6.69 16.52 -12.97
C ARG A 77 -5.19 16.82 -12.80
N GLY A 78 -4.82 17.22 -11.59
CA GLY A 78 -3.41 17.36 -11.21
C GLY A 78 -2.66 16.02 -11.27
N PRO A 79 -1.32 16.04 -11.16
CA PRO A 79 -0.53 14.81 -11.07
C PRO A 79 -1.02 13.96 -9.89
N SER A 80 -1.58 12.80 -10.19
CA SER A 80 -2.06 11.85 -9.20
C SER A 80 -0.89 11.02 -8.66
N GLY A 81 -0.95 10.68 -7.37
CA GLY A 81 0.00 9.74 -6.78
C GLY A 81 -0.02 8.39 -7.51
N LYS A 82 1.06 7.60 -7.39
CA LYS A 82 1.22 6.31 -8.09
C LYS A 82 0.19 5.23 -7.65
N ARG A 83 -0.64 5.49 -6.64
CA ARG A 83 -1.67 4.58 -6.09
C ARG A 83 -1.16 3.17 -5.77
N LEU A 84 0.12 3.03 -5.40
CA LEU A 84 0.74 1.71 -5.22
C LEU A 84 0.10 0.89 -4.09
N ARG A 85 -0.26 1.53 -2.98
CA ARG A 85 -0.87 0.88 -1.81
C ARG A 85 -2.27 0.31 -2.13
N PRO A 86 -3.22 1.07 -2.67
CA PRO A 86 -4.54 0.53 -3.00
C PRO A 86 -4.49 -0.47 -4.16
N VAL A 87 -3.60 -0.27 -5.14
CA VAL A 87 -3.39 -1.24 -6.22
C VAL A 87 -2.84 -2.55 -5.67
N LEU A 88 -1.88 -2.51 -4.76
CA LEU A 88 -1.39 -3.70 -4.07
C LEU A 88 -2.53 -4.44 -3.33
N CYS A 89 -3.36 -3.71 -2.59
CA CYS A 89 -4.50 -4.27 -1.88
C CYS A 89 -5.46 -5.02 -2.83
N THR A 90 -5.83 -4.37 -3.94
CA THR A 90 -6.77 -4.97 -4.90
C THR A 90 -6.18 -6.15 -5.67
N LEU A 91 -4.91 -6.07 -6.09
CA LEU A 91 -4.21 -7.18 -6.76
C LEU A 91 -4.05 -8.40 -5.85
N VAL A 92 -3.72 -8.21 -4.57
CA VAL A 92 -3.62 -9.31 -3.62
C VAL A 92 -4.97 -10.01 -3.45
N TYR A 93 -6.04 -9.23 -3.26
CA TYR A 93 -7.37 -9.78 -3.08
C TYR A 93 -7.84 -10.53 -4.34
N GLU A 94 -7.63 -9.94 -5.52
CA GLU A 94 -7.95 -10.56 -6.81
C GLU A 94 -7.15 -11.85 -7.03
N ALA A 95 -5.86 -11.89 -6.69
CA ALA A 95 -5.04 -13.09 -6.83
C ALA A 95 -5.57 -14.28 -5.99
N LEU A 96 -6.26 -13.99 -4.87
CA LEU A 96 -6.81 -15.00 -3.97
C LEU A 96 -8.27 -15.36 -4.27
N THR A 97 -9.03 -14.47 -4.93
CA THR A 97 -10.49 -14.63 -5.08
C THR A 97 -10.97 -14.63 -6.54
N GLY A 98 -10.16 -14.15 -7.47
CA GLY A 98 -10.50 -13.94 -8.88
C GLY A 98 -11.29 -12.65 -9.17
N ASP A 99 -11.56 -11.79 -8.18
CA ASP A 99 -12.31 -10.54 -8.37
C ASP A 99 -11.87 -9.45 -7.37
N ALA A 100 -11.35 -8.34 -7.87
CA ALA A 100 -10.88 -7.21 -7.06
C ALA A 100 -12.00 -6.44 -6.31
N ARG A 101 -13.27 -6.53 -6.76
CA ARG A 101 -14.36 -5.63 -6.30
C ARG A 101 -14.58 -5.66 -4.80
N GLY A 102 -14.44 -6.83 -4.17
CA GLY A 102 -14.60 -6.98 -2.72
C GLY A 102 -13.59 -6.19 -1.88
N ALA A 103 -12.43 -5.84 -2.45
CA ALA A 103 -11.37 -5.09 -1.77
C ALA A 103 -11.39 -3.58 -2.05
N LEU A 104 -12.27 -3.07 -2.91
CA LEU A 104 -12.29 -1.63 -3.25
C LEU A 104 -12.48 -0.73 -2.01
N PRO A 105 -13.40 -1.03 -1.06
CA PRO A 105 -13.52 -0.21 0.14
C PRO A 105 -12.28 -0.25 1.04
N ALA A 106 -11.62 -1.41 1.13
CA ALA A 106 -10.36 -1.57 1.87
C ALA A 106 -9.22 -0.76 1.23
N ALA A 107 -9.09 -0.84 -0.09
CA ALA A 107 -8.10 -0.09 -0.86
C ALA A 107 -8.33 1.43 -0.72
N ALA A 108 -9.57 1.90 -0.82
CA ALA A 108 -9.94 3.30 -0.59
C ALA A 108 -9.60 3.75 0.84
N ALA A 109 -9.88 2.92 1.85
CA ALA A 109 -9.53 3.20 3.25
C ALA A 109 -8.02 3.42 3.43
N ILE A 110 -7.19 2.55 2.83
CA ILE A 110 -5.74 2.64 2.92
C ILE A 110 -5.21 3.89 2.20
N GLU A 111 -5.72 4.20 1.01
CA GLU A 111 -5.28 5.37 0.24
C GLU A 111 -5.70 6.68 0.92
N LEU A 112 -6.94 6.77 1.44
CA LEU A 112 -7.40 7.94 2.19
C LEU A 112 -6.57 8.17 3.45
N LEU A 113 -6.24 7.11 4.19
CA LEU A 113 -5.38 7.20 5.35
C LEU A 113 -3.96 7.65 4.97
N HIS A 114 -3.39 7.09 3.91
CA HIS A 114 -2.09 7.54 3.40
C HIS A 114 -2.09 9.03 3.02
N ASN A 115 -3.14 9.50 2.36
CA ASN A 115 -3.20 10.91 1.95
C ASN A 115 -3.47 11.86 3.13
N PHE A 116 -4.19 11.41 4.17
CA PHE A 116 -4.24 12.11 5.45
C PHE A 116 -2.83 12.37 5.99
N THR A 117 -1.97 11.33 6.05
CA THR A 117 -0.62 11.49 6.61
C THR A 117 0.22 12.44 5.76
N LEU A 118 0.05 12.45 4.43
CA LEU A 118 0.78 13.37 3.55
C LEU A 118 0.37 14.84 3.74
N ILE A 119 -0.92 15.12 3.93
CA ILE A 119 -1.38 16.50 4.20
C ILE A 119 -0.76 17.04 5.50
N HIS A 120 -0.66 16.20 6.53
CA HIS A 120 -0.06 16.60 7.81
C HIS A 120 1.47 16.70 7.71
N ASP A 121 2.13 15.74 7.07
CA ASP A 121 3.57 15.74 6.76
C ASP A 121 3.98 17.03 6.01
N ASP A 122 3.21 17.46 5.00
CA ASP A 122 3.46 18.71 4.27
C ASP A 122 3.50 19.96 5.19
N ILE A 123 2.71 19.97 6.27
CA ILE A 123 2.67 21.07 7.24
C ILE A 123 3.86 20.98 8.19
N GLU A 124 4.17 19.77 8.66
CA GLU A 124 5.27 19.49 9.58
C GLU A 124 6.62 19.85 8.95
N ASP A 125 6.80 19.50 7.67
CA ASP A 125 8.03 19.74 6.90
C ASP A 125 8.07 21.14 6.26
N GLN A 126 6.97 21.91 6.38
CA GLN A 126 6.80 23.22 5.73
C GLN A 126 6.97 23.18 4.19
N ASP A 127 6.55 22.09 3.56
CA ASP A 127 6.70 21.86 2.13
C ASP A 127 5.66 22.65 1.31
N PRO A 128 6.06 23.62 0.46
CA PRO A 128 5.10 24.46 -0.26
C PRO A 128 4.49 23.76 -1.48
N ALA A 129 5.10 22.67 -1.96
CA ALA A 129 4.66 21.95 -3.16
C ALA A 129 4.96 20.45 -3.08
N ARG A 130 4.02 19.63 -3.55
CA ARG A 130 4.15 18.18 -3.71
C ARG A 130 3.73 17.77 -5.11
N HIS A 131 4.49 16.87 -5.74
CA HIS A 131 4.25 16.43 -7.12
C HIS A 131 4.10 17.59 -8.12
N HIS A 132 4.90 18.65 -7.99
CA HIS A 132 4.84 19.86 -8.82
C HIS A 132 3.53 20.68 -8.69
N ARG A 133 2.76 20.45 -7.63
CA ARG A 133 1.53 21.19 -7.31
C ARG A 133 1.65 21.84 -5.92
N PRO A 134 1.12 23.05 -5.68
CA PRO A 134 1.08 23.63 -4.34
C PRO A 134 0.39 22.68 -3.34
N THR A 135 0.91 22.60 -2.12
CA THR A 135 0.31 21.78 -1.05
C THR A 135 -0.99 22.40 -0.54
N VAL A 136 -1.84 21.60 0.12
CA VAL A 136 -3.14 22.06 0.65
C VAL A 136 -2.95 23.24 1.61
N TRP A 137 -1.94 23.18 2.49
CA TRP A 137 -1.67 24.25 3.44
C TRP A 137 -1.14 25.52 2.76
N SER A 138 -0.44 25.40 1.64
CA SER A 138 0.02 26.55 0.85
C SER A 138 -1.12 27.29 0.17
N VAL A 139 -2.17 26.57 -0.23
CA VAL A 139 -3.32 27.17 -0.94
C VAL A 139 -4.40 27.66 0.02
N TRP A 140 -4.74 26.87 1.05
CA TRP A 140 -5.86 27.14 1.97
C TRP A 140 -5.45 27.47 3.40
N GLY A 141 -4.16 27.44 3.71
CA GLY A 141 -3.62 27.69 5.04
C GLY A 141 -3.62 26.46 5.94
N VAL A 142 -2.76 26.51 6.96
CA VAL A 142 -2.59 25.43 7.96
C VAL A 142 -3.91 24.99 8.61
N PRO A 143 -4.82 25.88 9.06
CA PRO A 143 -6.05 25.44 9.73
C PRO A 143 -6.95 24.56 8.86
N GLN A 144 -7.06 24.88 7.56
CA GLN A 144 -7.89 24.09 6.64
C GLN A 144 -7.20 22.80 6.22
N ALA A 145 -5.87 22.80 6.08
CA ALA A 145 -5.12 21.60 5.78
C ALA A 145 -5.21 20.57 6.93
N ILE A 146 -5.09 21.00 8.19
CA ILE A 146 -5.32 20.13 9.36
C ILE A 146 -6.72 19.51 9.28
N ASN A 147 -7.75 20.34 9.12
CA ASN A 147 -9.14 19.89 9.05
C ASN A 147 -9.41 18.93 7.86
N ALA A 148 -8.78 19.18 6.71
CA ALA A 148 -8.87 18.28 5.56
C ALA A 148 -8.20 16.92 5.84
N GLY A 149 -7.02 16.91 6.47
CA GLY A 149 -6.35 15.68 6.91
C GLY A 149 -7.18 14.89 7.92
N ASP A 150 -7.71 15.55 8.96
CA ASP A 150 -8.57 14.92 9.98
C ASP A 150 -9.84 14.34 9.34
N GLY A 151 -10.41 15.07 8.38
CA GLY A 151 -11.53 14.60 7.57
C GLY A 151 -11.19 13.35 6.76
N MET A 152 -10.04 13.32 6.07
CA MET A 152 -9.61 12.13 5.32
C MET A 152 -9.36 10.93 6.23
N PHE A 153 -8.81 11.14 7.43
CA PHE A 153 -8.69 10.07 8.42
C PHE A 153 -10.07 9.50 8.79
N ALA A 154 -11.05 10.35 9.12
CA ALA A 154 -12.41 9.92 9.44
C ALA A 154 -13.10 9.20 8.25
N VAL A 155 -12.99 9.75 7.04
CA VAL A 155 -13.53 9.13 5.82
C VAL A 155 -12.87 7.79 5.52
N SER A 156 -11.59 7.61 5.84
CA SER A 156 -10.93 6.30 5.74
C SER A 156 -11.65 5.24 6.57
N ARG A 157 -12.15 5.59 7.77
CA ARG A 157 -12.93 4.67 8.62
C ARG A 157 -14.31 4.40 8.04
N LEU A 158 -14.94 5.39 7.40
CA LEU A 158 -16.20 5.20 6.68
C LEU A 158 -16.02 4.25 5.47
N ALA A 159 -14.87 4.30 4.80
CA ALA A 159 -14.55 3.34 3.73
C ALA A 159 -14.47 1.90 4.27
N VAL A 160 -13.88 1.68 5.45
CA VAL A 160 -13.90 0.35 6.11
C VAL A 160 -15.33 -0.13 6.36
N GLN A 161 -16.23 0.76 6.76
CA GLN A 161 -17.64 0.43 7.03
C GLN A 161 -18.42 0.03 5.75
N ARG A 162 -17.87 0.30 4.56
CA ARG A 162 -18.42 -0.13 3.26
C ARG A 162 -17.98 -1.53 2.84
N LEU A 163 -17.20 -2.26 3.66
CA LEU A 163 -16.89 -3.69 3.47
C LEU A 163 -18.12 -4.59 3.73
N HIS A 164 -19.20 -4.34 2.99
CA HIS A 164 -20.43 -5.11 3.04
C HIS A 164 -20.18 -6.52 2.49
N GLY A 165 -20.81 -7.52 3.11
CA GLY A 165 -20.69 -8.92 2.71
C GLY A 165 -19.56 -9.70 3.40
N PHE A 166 -18.73 -9.05 4.22
CA PHE A 166 -17.80 -9.72 5.12
C PHE A 166 -18.38 -9.91 6.53
N PRO A 167 -17.96 -10.96 7.27
CA PRO A 167 -18.30 -11.09 8.68
C PRO A 167 -17.81 -9.88 9.49
N ALA A 168 -18.63 -9.39 10.42
CA ALA A 168 -18.30 -8.21 11.23
C ALA A 168 -16.97 -8.33 11.98
N GLU A 169 -16.64 -9.53 12.48
CA GLU A 169 -15.35 -9.82 13.13
C GLU A 169 -14.16 -9.62 12.18
N ARG A 170 -14.30 -10.02 10.91
CA ARG A 170 -13.26 -9.86 9.89
C ARG A 170 -13.07 -8.39 9.50
N VAL A 171 -14.16 -7.63 9.41
CA VAL A 171 -14.11 -6.17 9.19
C VAL A 171 -13.45 -5.46 10.38
N LEU A 172 -13.76 -5.89 11.61
CA LEU A 172 -13.13 -5.35 12.82
C LEU A 172 -11.63 -5.66 12.87
N GLU A 173 -11.22 -6.87 12.50
CA GLU A 173 -9.80 -7.26 12.41
C GLU A 173 -9.07 -6.42 11.35
N PHE A 174 -9.69 -6.16 10.20
CA PHE A 174 -9.14 -5.27 9.18
C PHE A 174 -9.04 -3.82 9.68
N ALA A 175 -10.08 -3.30 10.34
CA ALA A 175 -10.07 -1.97 10.92
C ALA A 175 -8.90 -1.81 11.90
N LYS A 176 -8.75 -2.78 12.82
CA LYS A 176 -7.66 -2.84 13.79
C LYS A 176 -6.29 -2.85 13.11
N LEU A 177 -6.09 -3.69 12.10
CA LEU A 177 -4.84 -3.76 11.33
C LEU A 177 -4.47 -2.40 10.73
N VAL A 178 -5.45 -1.69 10.16
CA VAL A 178 -5.22 -0.39 9.54
C VAL A 178 -4.96 0.69 10.61
N ASP A 179 -5.67 0.68 11.75
CA ASP A 179 -5.42 1.61 12.86
C ASP A 179 -4.03 1.40 13.48
N GLU A 180 -3.62 0.14 13.69
CA GLU A 180 -2.27 -0.20 14.15
C GLU A 180 -1.19 0.21 13.14
N ALA A 181 -1.48 0.14 11.84
CA ALA A 181 -0.60 0.69 10.83
C ALA A 181 -0.52 2.22 10.91
N CYS A 182 -1.64 2.91 11.14
CA CYS A 182 -1.67 4.36 11.35
C CYS A 182 -0.80 4.79 12.52
N VAL A 183 -0.93 4.12 13.67
CA VAL A 183 -0.09 4.37 14.85
C VAL A 183 1.39 4.22 14.51
N ARG A 184 1.74 3.15 13.77
CA ARG A 184 3.12 2.95 13.32
C ARG A 184 3.60 4.06 12.38
N VAL A 185 2.76 4.56 11.48
CA VAL A 185 3.12 5.70 10.63
C VAL A 185 3.41 6.94 11.48
N CYS A 186 2.55 7.25 12.46
CA CYS A 186 2.77 8.37 13.38
C CYS A 186 4.04 8.21 14.23
N GLU A 187 4.32 6.99 14.72
CA GLU A 187 5.58 6.69 15.41
C GLU A 187 6.80 6.91 14.47
N GLY A 188 6.67 6.53 13.21
CA GLY A 188 7.69 6.78 12.18
C GLY A 188 7.91 8.27 11.96
N GLN A 189 6.84 9.04 11.78
CA GLN A 189 6.88 10.49 11.61
C GLN A 189 7.51 11.20 12.80
N PHE A 190 7.12 10.81 14.02
CA PHE A 190 7.73 11.33 15.25
C PHE A 190 9.24 11.10 15.28
N LEU A 191 9.70 9.90 14.90
CA LEU A 191 11.12 9.59 14.83
C LEU A 191 11.84 10.41 13.75
N ASP A 192 11.21 10.60 12.60
CA ASP A 192 11.76 11.38 11.49
C ASP A 192 12.04 12.84 11.92
N ILE A 193 11.03 13.51 12.45
CA ILE A 193 11.16 14.87 13.01
C ILE A 193 12.21 14.92 14.13
N ALA A 194 12.21 13.92 15.03
CA ALA A 194 13.19 13.86 16.12
C ALA A 194 14.63 13.64 15.63
N PHE A 195 14.82 13.04 14.45
CA PHE A 195 16.12 12.75 13.86
C PHE A 195 16.74 13.97 13.15
N GLU A 196 15.95 14.95 12.69
CA GLU A 196 16.46 16.13 11.97
C GLU A 196 17.56 16.89 12.74
N THR A 197 17.45 16.94 14.07
CA THR A 197 18.40 17.67 14.93
C THR A 197 19.54 16.78 15.46
N ARG A 198 19.60 15.51 15.07
CA ARG A 198 20.53 14.50 15.58
C ARG A 198 21.63 14.21 14.57
N THR A 199 22.87 14.10 15.06
CA THR A 199 24.04 13.73 14.23
C THR A 199 24.50 12.29 14.42
N ASP A 200 23.84 11.54 15.32
CA ASP A 200 24.19 10.17 15.74
C ASP A 200 23.16 9.11 15.29
N VAL A 201 22.44 9.38 14.19
CA VAL A 201 21.45 8.43 13.65
C VAL A 201 22.15 7.31 12.89
N THR A 202 22.11 6.11 13.46
CA THR A 202 22.61 4.89 12.81
C THR A 202 21.69 4.45 11.66
N THR A 203 22.24 3.77 10.65
CA THR A 203 21.45 3.17 9.56
C THR A 203 20.33 2.25 10.04
N GLU A 204 20.54 1.51 11.13
CA GLU A 204 19.52 0.64 11.72
C GLU A 204 18.30 1.44 12.23
N ARG A 205 18.55 2.52 12.97
CA ARG A 205 17.50 3.44 13.44
C ARG A 205 16.75 4.10 12.29
N TYR A 206 17.46 4.55 11.26
CA TYR A 206 16.84 5.12 10.06
C TYR A 206 15.93 4.09 9.37
N ARG A 207 16.40 2.85 9.15
CA ARG A 207 15.58 1.78 8.55
C ARG A 207 14.36 1.45 9.39
N ALA A 208 14.48 1.42 10.72
CA ALA A 208 13.35 1.18 11.62
C ALA A 208 12.31 2.31 11.55
N MET A 209 12.76 3.57 11.48
CA MET A 209 11.89 4.73 11.25
C MET A 209 11.19 4.63 9.89
N ALA A 210 11.94 4.38 8.81
CA ALA A 210 11.38 4.32 7.46
C ALA A 210 10.40 3.15 7.28
N ALA A 211 10.68 1.99 7.89
CA ALA A 211 9.75 0.86 7.92
C ALA A 211 8.42 1.22 8.61
N LYS A 212 8.47 2.07 9.64
CA LYS A 212 7.29 2.62 10.32
C LYS A 212 6.56 3.65 9.44
N LYS A 213 7.23 4.73 9.02
CA LYS A 213 6.65 5.86 8.25
C LYS A 213 6.07 5.40 6.91
N THR A 214 6.80 4.56 6.17
CA THR A 214 6.42 4.19 4.80
C THR A 214 5.89 2.76 4.68
N GLY A 215 6.55 1.82 5.36
CA GLY A 215 6.32 0.37 5.19
C GLY A 215 5.04 -0.16 5.84
N ALA A 216 4.62 0.40 6.98
CA ALA A 216 3.48 -0.10 7.76
C ALA A 216 2.18 -0.18 6.94
N LEU A 217 1.93 0.79 6.06
CA LEU A 217 0.74 0.80 5.20
C LEU A 217 0.83 -0.17 4.01
N PHE A 218 2.02 -0.52 3.54
CA PHE A 218 2.17 -1.60 2.54
C PHE A 218 1.88 -2.98 3.16
N VAL A 219 2.34 -3.21 4.40
CA VAL A 219 1.96 -4.39 5.17
C VAL A 219 0.44 -4.45 5.36
N ALA A 220 -0.18 -3.34 5.77
CA ALA A 220 -1.62 -3.26 5.95
C ALA A 220 -2.40 -3.55 4.66
N ALA A 221 -1.92 -3.05 3.52
CA ALA A 221 -2.51 -3.33 2.22
C ALA A 221 -2.47 -4.81 1.83
N ALA A 222 -1.29 -5.44 1.91
CA ALA A 222 -1.14 -6.83 1.50
C ALA A 222 -1.79 -7.81 2.50
N GLN A 223 -1.52 -7.65 3.79
CA GLN A 223 -2.09 -8.51 4.83
C GLN A 223 -3.60 -8.31 4.99
N GLY A 224 -4.08 -7.07 4.91
CA GLY A 224 -5.50 -6.75 5.03
C GLY A 224 -6.32 -7.31 3.87
N ALA A 225 -5.80 -7.25 2.65
CA ALA A 225 -6.43 -7.92 1.50
C ALA A 225 -6.49 -9.44 1.69
N ALA A 226 -5.40 -10.08 2.16
CA ALA A 226 -5.39 -11.51 2.46
C ALA A 226 -6.39 -11.88 3.56
N LEU A 227 -6.47 -11.07 4.62
CA LEU A 227 -7.42 -11.23 5.71
C LEU A 227 -8.86 -11.24 5.21
N LEU A 228 -9.20 -10.35 4.28
CA LEU A 228 -10.53 -10.31 3.68
C LEU A 228 -10.80 -11.53 2.80
N ALA A 229 -9.80 -11.98 2.04
CA ALA A 229 -9.92 -13.00 1.00
C ALA A 229 -9.90 -14.46 1.51
N THR A 230 -9.18 -14.79 2.58
CA THR A 230 -8.94 -16.18 3.00
C THR A 230 -8.83 -16.35 4.51
N ASP A 231 -9.17 -17.54 5.01
CA ASP A 231 -8.96 -17.98 6.40
C ASP A 231 -7.60 -18.65 6.64
N ASP A 232 -6.79 -18.82 5.60
CA ASP A 232 -5.44 -19.37 5.72
C ASP A 232 -4.47 -18.37 6.36
N ILE A 233 -4.12 -18.62 7.62
CA ILE A 233 -3.20 -17.79 8.40
C ILE A 233 -1.81 -17.76 7.77
N ALA A 234 -1.33 -18.86 7.19
CA ALA A 234 0.01 -18.91 6.58
C ALA A 234 0.08 -18.02 5.33
N VAL A 235 -1.02 -17.93 4.56
CA VAL A 235 -1.13 -16.99 3.44
C VAL A 235 -1.10 -15.55 3.96
N ARG A 236 -1.89 -15.22 4.99
CA ARG A 236 -1.91 -13.88 5.59
C ARG A 236 -0.53 -13.43 6.08
N GLU A 237 0.19 -14.30 6.79
CA GLU A 237 1.55 -14.03 7.27
C GLU A 237 2.55 -13.88 6.12
N THR A 238 2.41 -14.68 5.07
CA THR A 238 3.26 -14.58 3.87
C THR A 238 3.07 -13.23 3.20
N LEU A 239 1.82 -12.76 3.09
CA LEU A 239 1.54 -11.47 2.46
C LEU A 239 1.91 -10.28 3.36
N ALA A 240 1.88 -10.45 4.68
CA ALA A 240 2.46 -9.48 5.61
C ALA A 240 3.98 -9.30 5.37
N ARG A 241 4.73 -10.40 5.27
CA ARG A 241 6.18 -10.37 4.96
C ARG A 241 6.45 -9.80 3.57
N PHE A 242 5.61 -10.12 2.59
CA PHE A 242 5.70 -9.53 1.26
C PHE A 242 5.50 -8.01 1.30
N GLY A 243 4.47 -7.52 1.98
CA GLY A 243 4.21 -6.09 2.14
C GLY A 243 5.36 -5.35 2.82
N ASP A 244 5.99 -5.97 3.82
CA ASP A 244 7.16 -5.42 4.51
C ASP A 244 8.37 -5.30 3.56
N ALA A 245 8.71 -6.39 2.87
CA ALA A 245 9.80 -6.40 1.89
C ALA A 245 9.55 -5.42 0.74
N PHE A 246 8.31 -5.31 0.26
CA PHE A 246 7.94 -4.36 -0.78
C PHE A 246 8.09 -2.92 -0.30
N GLY A 247 7.62 -2.60 0.91
CA GLY A 247 7.75 -1.27 1.50
C GLY A 247 9.21 -0.84 1.69
N GLN A 248 10.07 -1.77 2.15
CA GLN A 248 11.51 -1.52 2.28
C GLN A 248 12.18 -1.27 0.93
N ALA A 249 11.84 -2.08 -0.08
CA ALA A 249 12.37 -1.90 -1.44
C ALA A 249 11.90 -0.58 -2.07
N PHE A 250 10.64 -0.21 -1.84
CA PHE A 250 10.07 1.05 -2.30
C PHE A 250 10.82 2.25 -1.70
N GLN A 251 11.03 2.26 -0.38
CA GLN A 251 11.79 3.34 0.25
C GLN A 251 13.23 3.42 -0.26
N ALA A 252 13.92 2.28 -0.36
CA ALA A 252 15.30 2.27 -0.87
C ALA A 252 15.40 2.83 -2.30
N HIS A 253 14.38 2.59 -3.14
CA HIS A 253 14.30 3.15 -4.47
C HIS A 253 14.02 4.66 -4.45
N ASP A 254 13.06 5.12 -3.63
CA ASP A 254 12.75 6.54 -3.51
C ASP A 254 13.92 7.34 -2.94
N ASP A 255 14.66 6.80 -1.96
CA ASP A 255 15.88 7.41 -1.41
C ASP A 255 16.97 7.55 -2.50
N VAL A 256 17.12 6.57 -3.40
CA VAL A 256 18.09 6.65 -4.51
C VAL A 256 17.69 7.69 -5.56
N LEU A 257 16.39 7.86 -5.82
CA LEU A 257 15.89 8.86 -6.77
C LEU A 257 15.82 10.27 -6.19
N GLY A 258 15.75 10.41 -4.87
CA GLY A 258 15.76 11.68 -4.15
C GLY A 258 17.15 12.31 -3.98
N ILE A 259 18.21 11.66 -4.45
CA ILE A 259 19.60 12.17 -4.49
C ILE A 259 19.84 13.00 -5.75
#